data_AF-E0TBS4-F1
#
_entry.id   AF-E0TBS4-F1
#
_cell.length_a   1.000
_cell.length_b   1.000
_cell.length_c   1.000
_cell.angle_alpha   90.00
_cell.angle_beta   90.00
_cell.angle_gamma   90.00
#
_symmetry.space_group_name_H-M   'P 1'
#
loop_
_entity.id
_entity.type
_entity.pdbx_description
1 polymer ?
#
loop_
_entity_poly.entity_id
_entity_poly.type
_entity_poly.pdbx_seq_one_letter_code
_entity_poly.pdbx_strand_id
1 'polypeptide(L)'
;MSPLPSFGKIVFFGDSLTDNGIQSNYREATDVPLQIQSELVYSEGRFSDGYNYADYFAYELGLTDELGIDTKSLDELTNGVAGGSAENFGVTASRASIDRSWQQLAQEAASVEIDPTNPYADDRVDLPGQVAWFLDTLEPGQDLSNVAVSMLTGINDLGNELTRNIIPGMGNITRAEAEQVGQDFAVEVFDSIVDQVSILADLGVGTVFLYTIPKVSETLLGSLASANGKAANSAGVDFYNELLFQSEDALETSLGINIEVFDVALFQQELTADYTTFGFYTGIIPVTLFGDAINKPVRGVPLDQIAFVDPIHPSEAAQKILVQTMLETLTAENIVGTLGRDDLVGTDGDDFVVAREGRDFVDLGLGDDMVLGGTGNDEILGGGGNDLISGGSGTDSLYGDDGNDVLVDNDGWDVVRGGLGNDILIKGSGFDTMFGDEGDDIFIYTDQDLFARRSIFERLLAFGGEGNDTLVLRLSSEKADAYNEGTLTLQDLKISIEDIENVVVVDGFDLPDGLSDNPLLAEAEAWNFV
;
A
#
# COMPACT_ATOMS: atom_id res chain seq x y z
N MET A 1 4.93 13.47 20.00
CA MET A 1 5.63 13.62 18.71
C MET A 1 7.13 13.57 18.90
N SER A 2 7.73 12.42 18.61
CA SER A 2 9.12 12.41 18.16
C SER A 2 9.14 13.11 16.80
N PRO A 3 10.07 14.05 16.53
CA PRO A 3 10.18 14.59 15.19
C PRO A 3 10.52 13.44 14.22
N LEU A 4 9.99 13.52 12.99
CA LEU A 4 10.39 12.66 11.87
C LEU A 4 11.89 12.35 11.95
N PRO A 5 12.31 11.07 11.89
CA PRO A 5 13.71 10.72 11.93
C PRO A 5 14.45 11.48 10.83
N SER A 6 15.43 12.32 11.20
CA SER A 6 16.20 13.08 10.20
C SER A 6 17.39 12.27 9.73
N PHE A 7 17.38 11.84 8.48
CA PHE A 7 18.50 11.19 7.80
C PHE A 7 18.72 11.83 6.42
N GLY A 8 19.94 11.74 5.90
CA GLY A 8 20.29 12.25 4.57
C GLY A 8 20.54 11.16 3.55
N LYS A 9 20.36 9.90 3.94
CA LYS A 9 20.48 8.74 3.07
C LYS A 9 19.59 7.60 3.57
N ILE A 10 18.95 6.87 2.66
CA ILE A 10 18.25 5.62 2.95
C ILE A 10 18.84 4.46 2.13
N VAL A 11 18.86 3.26 2.72
CA VAL A 11 19.26 2.01 2.07
C VAL A 11 18.15 0.99 2.22
N PHE A 12 17.70 0.41 1.11
CA PHE A 12 16.62 -0.57 1.09
C PHE A 12 17.17 -1.99 0.92
N PHE A 13 16.72 -2.88 1.81
CA PHE A 13 16.90 -4.32 1.74
C PHE A 13 15.55 -5.00 1.70
N GLY A 14 15.45 -6.11 0.98
CA GLY A 14 14.18 -6.81 0.90
C GLY A 14 14.08 -7.80 -0.23
N ASP A 15 12.83 -8.10 -0.58
CA ASP A 15 12.48 -9.04 -1.63
C ASP A 15 11.77 -8.40 -2.83
N SER A 16 10.74 -9.04 -3.38
CA SER A 16 10.07 -8.59 -4.62
C SER A 16 9.34 -7.26 -4.46
N LEU A 17 8.88 -6.91 -3.26
CA LEU A 17 8.30 -5.58 -3.02
C LEU A 17 9.36 -4.47 -3.02
N THR A 18 10.63 -4.82 -2.84
CA THR A 18 11.74 -3.84 -2.78
C THR A 18 12.54 -3.81 -4.09
N ASP A 19 12.67 -4.94 -4.78
CA ASP A 19 13.47 -5.07 -6.00
C ASP A 19 13.03 -4.09 -7.11
N ASN A 20 13.96 -3.27 -7.57
CA ASN A 20 13.76 -2.28 -8.62
C ASN A 20 14.36 -2.69 -9.98
N GLY A 21 14.57 -3.99 -10.19
CA GLY A 21 15.11 -4.57 -11.43
C GLY A 21 16.49 -5.23 -11.27
N ILE A 22 17.00 -5.39 -10.06
CA ILE A 22 18.27 -6.06 -9.77
C ILE A 22 18.25 -7.51 -10.25
N GLN A 23 17.17 -8.25 -10.00
CA GLN A 23 17.04 -9.63 -10.49
C GLN A 23 17.02 -9.69 -12.03
N SER A 24 16.35 -8.74 -12.67
CA SER A 24 16.29 -8.62 -14.14
C SER A 24 17.68 -8.34 -14.73
N ASN A 25 18.42 -7.39 -14.15
CA ASN A 25 19.80 -7.08 -14.51
C ASN A 25 20.73 -8.29 -14.35
N TYR A 26 20.60 -9.07 -13.27
CA TYR A 26 21.36 -10.30 -13.08
C TYR A 26 21.11 -11.30 -14.22
N ARG A 27 19.83 -11.54 -14.57
CA ARG A 27 19.46 -12.44 -15.66
C ARG A 27 20.06 -12.00 -16.99
N GLU A 28 20.00 -10.71 -17.30
CA GLU A 28 20.56 -10.17 -18.53
C GLU A 28 22.09 -10.29 -18.58
N ALA A 29 22.77 -10.02 -17.46
CA ALA A 29 24.22 -10.09 -17.36
C ALA A 29 24.77 -11.52 -17.45
N THR A 30 23.99 -12.51 -16.99
CA THR A 30 24.48 -13.89 -16.81
C THR A 30 23.90 -14.91 -17.79
N ASP A 31 22.95 -14.52 -18.64
CA ASP A 31 22.22 -15.40 -19.56
C ASP A 31 21.55 -16.59 -18.84
N VAL A 32 21.26 -16.41 -17.54
CA VAL A 32 20.59 -17.41 -16.69
C VAL A 32 19.08 -17.23 -16.81
N PRO A 33 18.32 -18.26 -17.23
CA PRO A 33 16.88 -18.17 -17.33
C PRO A 33 16.24 -18.17 -15.94
N LEU A 34 16.02 -16.98 -15.38
CA LEU A 34 15.10 -16.76 -14.27
C LEU A 34 13.65 -16.73 -14.78
N GLN A 35 12.68 -17.02 -13.91
CA GLN A 35 11.27 -17.18 -14.27
C GLN A 35 10.77 -15.95 -15.05
N ILE A 36 9.93 -16.20 -16.07
CA ILE A 36 9.40 -15.15 -16.95
C ILE A 36 8.59 -14.16 -16.11
N GLN A 37 9.13 -12.97 -15.95
CA GLN A 37 8.33 -11.77 -15.72
C GLN A 37 8.03 -11.17 -17.09
N SER A 38 6.76 -11.19 -17.44
CA SER A 38 6.31 -10.58 -18.67
C SER A 38 6.29 -9.06 -18.46
N GLU A 39 7.02 -8.30 -19.29
CA GLU A 39 6.88 -6.82 -19.38
C GLU A 39 5.44 -6.37 -19.70
N LEU A 40 4.54 -7.29 -20.07
CA LEU A 40 3.11 -6.99 -20.19
C LEU A 40 2.42 -6.71 -18.84
N VAL A 41 3.03 -7.07 -17.70
CA VAL A 41 2.45 -6.95 -16.35
C VAL A 41 3.39 -6.23 -15.38
N TYR A 42 4.70 -6.41 -15.55
CA TYR A 42 5.72 -5.83 -14.67
C TYR A 42 6.49 -4.71 -15.36
N SER A 43 6.68 -3.59 -14.68
CA SER A 43 7.38 -2.42 -15.20
C SER A 43 8.85 -2.43 -14.80
N GLU A 44 9.75 -2.37 -15.79
CA GLU A 44 11.20 -2.20 -15.60
C GLU A 44 11.84 -3.17 -14.59
N GLY A 45 11.31 -4.39 -14.47
CA GLY A 45 11.81 -5.41 -13.55
C GLY A 45 11.32 -5.29 -12.10
N ARG A 46 10.41 -4.36 -11.80
CA ARG A 46 9.68 -4.29 -10.53
C ARG A 46 8.53 -5.28 -10.53
N PHE A 47 8.24 -5.90 -9.39
CA PHE A 47 7.05 -6.74 -9.22
C PHE A 47 5.79 -5.90 -9.00
N SER A 48 5.56 -4.97 -9.92
CA SER A 48 4.40 -4.07 -9.98
C SER A 48 4.26 -3.53 -11.41
N ASP A 49 3.15 -2.88 -11.72
CA ASP A 49 2.90 -2.25 -13.03
C ASP A 49 3.57 -0.87 -13.16
N GLY A 50 4.29 -0.43 -12.14
CA GLY A 50 5.10 0.79 -12.12
C GLY A 50 6.12 0.80 -10.98
N TYR A 51 6.36 1.96 -10.37
CA TYR A 51 7.29 2.12 -9.25
C TYR A 51 6.83 1.37 -7.99
N ASN A 52 7.78 0.91 -7.18
CA ASN A 52 7.48 0.19 -5.94
C ASN A 52 7.55 1.11 -4.71
N TYR A 53 7.22 0.59 -3.51
CA TYR A 53 7.19 1.40 -2.29
C TYR A 53 8.54 2.06 -2.00
N ALA A 54 9.66 1.41 -2.30
CA ALA A 54 10.99 1.96 -2.02
C ALA A 54 11.27 3.20 -2.87
N ASP A 55 10.85 3.16 -4.15
CA ASP A 55 10.94 4.30 -5.06
C ASP A 55 10.14 5.50 -4.55
N TYR A 56 8.86 5.29 -4.17
CA TYR A 56 8.00 6.35 -3.65
C TYR A 56 8.47 6.85 -2.29
N PHE A 57 8.79 5.97 -1.36
CA PHE A 57 9.22 6.35 -0.01
C PHE A 57 10.48 7.22 -0.06
N ALA A 58 11.45 6.89 -0.92
CA ALA A 58 12.62 7.73 -1.12
C ALA A 58 12.29 9.10 -1.73
N TYR A 59 11.37 9.14 -2.69
CA TYR A 59 10.93 10.36 -3.35
C TYR A 59 10.17 11.30 -2.41
N GLU A 60 9.19 10.79 -1.66
CA GLU A 60 8.38 11.57 -0.72
C GLU A 60 9.20 12.11 0.46
N LEU A 61 10.25 11.38 0.87
CA LEU A 61 11.22 11.87 1.84
C LEU A 61 12.21 12.91 1.26
N GLY A 62 12.11 13.24 -0.02
CA GLY A 62 12.98 14.20 -0.71
C GLY A 62 14.42 13.73 -0.89
N LEU A 63 14.65 12.41 -0.94
CA LEU A 63 15.97 11.81 -1.12
C LEU A 63 16.32 11.59 -2.60
N THR A 64 15.35 11.68 -3.50
CA THR A 64 15.54 11.68 -4.95
C THR A 64 14.92 12.92 -5.58
N ASP A 65 15.54 13.44 -6.64
CA ASP A 65 15.04 14.62 -7.36
C ASP A 65 13.88 14.27 -8.31
N GLU A 66 13.81 13.01 -8.75
CA GLU A 66 12.77 12.44 -9.62
C GLU A 66 12.25 11.15 -8.97
N LEU A 67 11.02 10.75 -9.32
CA LEU A 67 10.44 9.49 -8.87
C LEU A 67 11.25 8.30 -9.41
N GLY A 68 11.60 7.38 -8.51
CA GLY A 68 12.41 6.21 -8.83
C GLY A 68 13.80 6.23 -8.20
N ILE A 69 14.27 5.04 -7.82
CA ILE A 69 15.67 4.80 -7.45
C ILE A 69 16.37 4.16 -8.65
N ASP A 70 17.56 4.67 -8.98
CA ASP A 70 18.41 4.10 -10.02
C ASP A 70 18.65 2.61 -9.77
N THR A 71 18.30 1.77 -10.74
CA THR A 71 18.52 0.33 -10.67
C THR A 71 20.01 0.04 -10.82
N LYS A 72 20.62 -0.54 -9.77
CA LYS A 72 22.02 -0.96 -9.83
C LYS A 72 22.18 -2.15 -10.78
N SER A 73 23.26 -2.15 -11.56
CA SER A 73 23.73 -3.37 -12.22
C SER A 73 24.36 -4.32 -11.20
N LEU A 74 24.41 -5.61 -11.56
CA LEU A 74 25.09 -6.61 -10.74
C LEU A 74 26.57 -6.29 -10.51
N ASP A 75 27.24 -5.71 -11.51
CA ASP A 75 28.63 -5.29 -11.40
C ASP A 75 28.80 -4.13 -10.41
N GLU A 76 27.84 -3.20 -10.35
CA GLU A 76 27.83 -2.10 -9.38
C GLU A 76 27.54 -2.58 -7.95
N LEU A 77 26.69 -3.60 -7.81
CA LEU A 77 26.42 -4.27 -6.53
C LEU A 77 27.63 -5.03 -5.99
N THR A 78 28.44 -5.65 -6.86
CA THR A 78 29.56 -6.53 -6.47
C THR A 78 30.92 -5.83 -6.44
N ASN A 79 31.11 -4.77 -7.21
CA ASN A 79 32.39 -4.04 -7.29
C ASN A 79 32.37 -2.65 -6.65
N GLY A 80 31.28 -2.31 -5.97
CA GLY A 80 31.17 -1.13 -5.11
C GLY A 80 30.99 0.18 -5.88
N VAL A 81 29.74 0.51 -6.22
CA VAL A 81 29.36 1.88 -6.54
C VAL A 81 28.35 2.38 -5.49
N ALA A 82 28.86 3.15 -4.53
CA ALA A 82 28.05 3.97 -3.64
C ALA A 82 27.68 5.28 -4.34
N GLY A 83 26.41 5.67 -4.26
CA GLY A 83 25.96 6.90 -4.90
C GLY A 83 24.48 7.17 -4.66
N GLY A 84 24.15 8.41 -4.34
CA GLY A 84 22.78 8.86 -4.09
C GLY A 84 22.39 8.90 -2.62
N SER A 85 21.30 9.61 -2.35
CA SER A 85 20.66 9.66 -1.03
C SER A 85 19.65 8.51 -0.85
N ALA A 86 19.43 7.68 -1.87
CA ALA A 86 18.65 6.45 -1.79
C ALA A 86 19.38 5.33 -2.56
N GLU A 87 19.57 4.17 -1.93
CA GLU A 87 20.18 3.00 -2.56
C GLU A 87 19.35 1.74 -2.33
N ASN A 88 19.25 0.88 -3.34
CA ASN A 88 18.45 -0.33 -3.28
C ASN A 88 19.34 -1.57 -3.47
N PHE A 89 19.17 -2.55 -2.57
CA PHE A 89 19.84 -3.86 -2.59
C PHE A 89 18.83 -5.02 -2.56
N GLY A 90 17.52 -4.72 -2.61
CA GLY A 90 16.46 -5.71 -2.60
C GLY A 90 16.51 -6.64 -3.80
N VAL A 91 16.36 -7.93 -3.56
CA VAL A 91 16.39 -8.94 -4.62
C VAL A 91 15.14 -9.78 -4.52
N THR A 92 14.40 -9.89 -5.60
CA THR A 92 13.22 -10.75 -5.69
C THR A 92 13.50 -12.16 -5.21
N ALA A 93 12.56 -12.71 -4.45
CA ALA A 93 12.69 -14.01 -3.82
C ALA A 93 13.89 -14.09 -2.85
N SER A 94 14.47 -12.98 -2.43
CA SER A 94 15.31 -12.94 -1.23
C SER A 94 14.52 -13.50 -0.04
N ARG A 95 15.26 -14.02 0.92
CA ARG A 95 14.74 -14.54 2.19
C ARG A 95 15.44 -13.86 3.34
N ALA A 96 14.77 -13.77 4.47
CA ALA A 96 15.33 -13.23 5.69
C ALA A 96 16.35 -14.20 6.31
N SER A 97 15.98 -15.49 6.47
CA SER A 97 16.75 -16.45 7.29
C SER A 97 17.50 -17.52 6.49
N ILE A 98 17.05 -17.84 5.28
CA ILE A 98 17.62 -18.95 4.50
C ILE A 98 18.74 -18.47 3.59
N ASP A 99 19.90 -19.14 3.70
CA ASP A 99 21.09 -18.98 2.85
C ASP A 99 20.76 -19.23 1.36
N ARG A 100 20.39 -18.17 0.64
CA ARG A 100 20.03 -18.17 -0.79
C ARG A 100 21.10 -17.46 -1.60
N SER A 101 21.49 -18.08 -2.71
CA SER A 101 22.35 -17.53 -3.76
C SER A 101 21.60 -17.43 -5.10
N TRP A 102 22.20 -16.71 -6.05
CA TRP A 102 21.72 -16.67 -7.43
C TRP A 102 21.59 -18.08 -8.04
N GLN A 103 22.48 -19.00 -7.67
CA GLN A 103 22.44 -20.38 -8.15
C GLN A 103 21.17 -21.10 -7.67
N GLN A 104 20.81 -20.94 -6.40
CA GLN A 104 19.63 -21.60 -5.85
C GLN A 104 18.35 -21.07 -6.50
N LEU A 105 18.24 -19.74 -6.68
CA LEU A 105 17.08 -19.13 -7.35
C LEU A 105 16.86 -19.68 -8.77
N ALA A 106 17.92 -19.78 -9.57
CA ALA A 106 17.80 -20.26 -10.93
C ALA A 106 17.54 -21.79 -11.04
N GLN A 107 18.04 -22.59 -10.09
CA GLN A 107 17.70 -24.02 -10.01
C GLN A 107 16.20 -24.22 -9.72
N GLU A 108 15.63 -23.43 -8.82
CA GLU A 108 14.21 -23.48 -8.44
C GLU A 108 13.28 -23.02 -9.57
N ALA A 109 13.63 -21.94 -10.27
CA ALA A 109 12.79 -21.35 -11.31
C ALA A 109 12.66 -22.20 -12.58
N ALA A 110 13.73 -22.91 -12.97
CA ALA A 110 13.83 -23.54 -14.29
C ALA A 110 14.09 -25.06 -14.27
N SER A 111 14.43 -25.67 -13.12
CA SER A 111 14.98 -27.04 -13.09
C SER A 111 16.17 -27.22 -14.06
N VAL A 112 16.94 -26.14 -14.29
CA VAL A 112 18.08 -26.09 -15.22
C VAL A 112 19.39 -26.09 -14.43
N GLU A 113 20.39 -26.77 -14.97
CA GLU A 113 21.76 -26.77 -14.46
C GLU A 113 22.44 -25.44 -14.86
N ILE A 114 22.91 -24.67 -13.88
CA ILE A 114 23.51 -23.35 -14.10
C ILE A 114 24.98 -23.51 -14.50
N ASP A 115 25.46 -22.62 -15.38
CA ASP A 115 26.86 -22.59 -15.78
C ASP A 115 27.78 -22.41 -14.55
N PRO A 116 28.60 -23.41 -14.17
CA PRO A 116 29.49 -23.32 -13.01
C PRO A 116 30.65 -22.33 -13.24
N THR A 117 30.75 -21.72 -14.42
CA THR A 117 31.73 -20.67 -14.73
C THR A 117 31.18 -19.27 -14.56
N ASN A 118 29.89 -19.10 -14.27
CA ASN A 118 29.33 -17.81 -13.89
C ASN A 118 29.95 -17.36 -12.56
N PRO A 119 30.69 -16.23 -12.53
CA PRO A 119 31.41 -15.80 -11.33
C PRO A 119 30.49 -15.37 -10.19
N TYR A 120 29.21 -15.10 -10.46
CA TYR A 120 28.25 -14.58 -9.49
C TYR A 120 27.30 -15.66 -8.93
N ALA A 121 27.39 -16.90 -9.40
CA ALA A 121 26.41 -17.94 -9.06
C ALA A 121 26.32 -18.20 -7.54
N ASP A 122 27.44 -18.10 -6.83
CA ASP A 122 27.54 -18.39 -5.39
C ASP A 122 27.30 -17.14 -4.51
N ASP A 123 27.11 -15.95 -5.09
CA ASP A 123 26.86 -14.74 -4.31
C ASP A 123 25.48 -14.81 -3.64
N ARG A 124 25.45 -14.48 -2.34
CA ARG A 124 24.24 -14.54 -1.52
C ARG A 124 23.30 -13.38 -1.82
N VAL A 125 22.03 -13.69 -2.03
CA VAL A 125 20.95 -12.75 -2.39
C VAL A 125 19.90 -12.56 -1.29
N ASP A 126 19.99 -13.37 -0.24
CA ASP A 126 19.20 -13.23 0.98
C ASP A 126 19.57 -11.97 1.78
N LEU A 127 18.81 -11.66 2.84
CA LEU A 127 19.02 -10.45 3.63
C LEU A 127 20.48 -10.31 4.15
N PRO A 128 21.11 -11.33 4.76
CA PRO A 128 22.51 -11.16 5.18
C PRO A 128 23.48 -10.97 4.00
N GLY A 129 23.19 -11.54 2.83
CA GLY A 129 23.94 -11.30 1.59
C GLY A 129 23.82 -9.85 1.13
N GLN A 130 22.61 -9.31 1.12
CA GLN A 130 22.35 -7.91 0.75
C GLN A 130 23.02 -6.93 1.72
N VAL A 131 22.97 -7.20 3.03
CA VAL A 131 23.66 -6.40 4.04
C VAL A 131 25.17 -6.49 3.82
N ALA A 132 25.73 -7.68 3.59
CA ALA A 132 27.16 -7.83 3.29
C ALA A 132 27.56 -7.01 2.05
N TRP A 133 26.74 -7.00 1.00
CA TRP A 133 26.97 -6.17 -0.19
C TRP A 133 27.01 -4.69 0.14
N PHE A 134 26.06 -4.19 0.93
CA PHE A 134 26.09 -2.81 1.39
C PHE A 134 27.37 -2.48 2.17
N LEU A 135 27.80 -3.38 3.07
CA LEU A 135 29.03 -3.18 3.84
C LEU A 135 30.27 -3.09 2.96
N ASP A 136 30.32 -3.85 1.86
CA ASP A 136 31.41 -3.80 0.89
C ASP A 136 31.46 -2.47 0.10
N THR A 137 30.37 -1.69 0.10
CA THR A 137 30.34 -0.34 -0.50
C THR A 137 30.86 0.76 0.43
N LEU A 138 31.05 0.47 1.73
CA LEU A 138 31.39 1.49 2.72
C LEU A 138 32.89 1.81 2.75
N GLU A 139 33.19 3.10 2.89
CA GLU A 139 34.56 3.53 3.14
C GLU A 139 34.96 3.25 4.62
N PRO A 140 36.23 2.89 4.90
CA PRO A 140 36.67 2.64 6.26
C PRO A 140 36.41 3.84 7.20
N GLY A 141 35.58 3.63 8.22
CA GLY A 141 35.23 4.65 9.21
C GLY A 141 34.21 5.68 8.73
N GLN A 142 33.45 5.37 7.67
CA GLN A 142 32.30 6.15 7.24
C GLN A 142 31.29 6.34 8.39
N ASP A 143 30.80 7.57 8.54
CA ASP A 143 29.76 7.91 9.51
C ASP A 143 28.39 7.50 8.96
N LEU A 144 27.71 6.61 9.69
CA LEU A 144 26.39 6.09 9.32
C LEU A 144 25.26 6.67 10.17
N SER A 145 25.56 7.61 11.08
CA SER A 145 24.55 8.18 11.99
C SER A 145 23.42 8.92 11.28
N ASN A 146 23.67 9.36 10.04
CA ASN A 146 22.70 10.03 9.17
C ASN A 146 22.16 9.12 8.05
N VAL A 147 22.29 7.80 8.21
CA VAL A 147 21.77 6.78 7.30
C VAL A 147 20.59 6.08 7.97
N ALA A 148 19.49 5.98 7.22
CA ALA A 148 18.39 5.08 7.52
C ALA A 148 18.49 3.80 6.71
N VAL A 149 17.95 2.71 7.25
CA VAL A 149 17.83 1.43 6.56
C VAL A 149 16.38 0.98 6.58
N SER A 150 15.86 0.49 5.47
CA SER A 150 14.54 -0.14 5.35
C SER A 150 14.70 -1.62 5.05
N MET A 151 13.98 -2.48 5.80
CA MET A 151 14.06 -3.94 5.68
C MET A 151 12.68 -4.60 5.50
N LEU A 152 12.09 -4.55 4.30
CA LEU A 152 10.86 -5.29 3.98
C LEU A 152 11.20 -6.68 3.42
N THR A 153 11.23 -7.69 4.29
CA THR A 153 11.63 -9.06 3.96
C THR A 153 10.85 -10.10 4.77
N GLY A 154 11.12 -11.39 4.56
CA GLY A 154 10.46 -12.50 5.26
C GLY A 154 9.15 -12.98 4.61
N ILE A 155 8.59 -12.24 3.66
CA ILE A 155 7.39 -12.64 2.89
C ILE A 155 7.66 -13.92 2.12
N ASN A 156 8.85 -14.05 1.52
CA ASN A 156 9.23 -15.26 0.81
C ASN A 156 9.49 -16.46 1.74
N ASP A 157 9.94 -16.21 2.97
CA ASP A 157 10.07 -17.21 4.02
C ASP A 157 8.67 -17.67 4.47
N LEU A 158 7.94 -16.84 5.21
CA LEU A 158 6.68 -17.25 5.82
C LEU A 158 5.56 -17.43 4.78
N GLY A 159 5.59 -16.72 3.67
CA GLY A 159 4.62 -16.80 2.60
C GLY A 159 4.84 -17.98 1.67
N ASN A 160 5.82 -17.87 0.78
CA ASN A 160 5.97 -18.81 -0.34
C ASN A 160 6.34 -20.24 0.11
N GLU A 161 7.22 -20.40 1.12
CA GLU A 161 7.63 -21.73 1.60
C GLU A 161 6.49 -22.48 2.28
N LEU A 162 5.76 -21.79 3.15
CA LEU A 162 4.69 -22.40 3.95
C LEU A 162 3.41 -22.62 3.13
N THR A 163 3.12 -21.80 2.12
CA THR A 163 1.89 -21.94 1.33
C THR A 163 1.98 -23.00 0.22
N ARG A 164 3.16 -23.23 -0.38
CA ARG A 164 3.31 -24.09 -1.57
C ARG A 164 3.55 -25.58 -1.30
N ASN A 165 3.44 -26.05 -0.05
CA ASN A 165 3.90 -27.39 0.37
C ASN A 165 5.37 -27.66 0.06
N ILE A 166 6.21 -26.62 -0.01
CA ILE A 166 7.63 -26.79 -0.30
C ILE A 166 8.32 -27.51 0.87
N ILE A 167 7.86 -27.28 2.11
CA ILE A 167 8.35 -28.06 3.26
C ILE A 167 7.86 -29.52 3.15
N PRO A 168 8.78 -30.49 2.98
CA PRO A 168 8.41 -31.89 2.84
C PRO A 168 7.63 -32.40 4.05
N GLY A 169 6.49 -33.05 3.80
CA GLY A 169 5.69 -33.68 4.86
C GLY A 169 4.56 -32.82 5.43
N MET A 170 4.40 -31.56 5.00
CA MET A 170 3.27 -30.70 5.41
C MET A 170 1.89 -31.32 5.16
N GLY A 171 1.74 -32.16 4.13
CA GLY A 171 0.49 -32.88 3.87
C GLY A 171 0.19 -34.03 4.84
N ASN A 172 1.14 -34.41 5.69
CA ASN A 172 1.06 -35.58 6.57
C ASN A 172 1.01 -35.23 8.07
N ILE A 173 1.00 -33.95 8.41
CA ILE A 173 0.94 -33.46 9.80
C ILE A 173 -0.46 -32.97 10.15
N THR A 174 -0.74 -32.86 11.44
CA THR A 174 -1.95 -32.23 11.96
C THR A 174 -1.89 -30.71 11.77
N ARG A 175 -3.05 -30.04 11.83
CA ARG A 175 -3.11 -28.58 11.76
C ARG A 175 -2.26 -27.90 12.85
N ALA A 176 -2.33 -28.37 14.10
CA ALA A 176 -1.56 -27.81 15.20
C ALA A 176 -0.04 -27.98 15.02
N GLU A 177 0.40 -29.11 14.45
CA GLU A 177 1.80 -29.29 14.07
C GLU A 177 2.21 -28.34 12.93
N ALA A 178 1.32 -28.06 11.97
CA ALA A 178 1.58 -27.09 10.92
C ALA A 178 1.69 -25.65 11.46
N GLU A 179 0.79 -25.26 12.38
CA GLU A 179 0.85 -23.97 13.07
C GLU A 179 2.17 -23.81 13.84
N GLN A 180 2.62 -24.87 14.55
CA GLN A 180 3.92 -24.86 15.23
C GLN A 180 5.10 -24.70 14.25
N VAL A 181 5.07 -25.39 13.10
CA VAL A 181 6.11 -25.22 12.06
C VAL A 181 6.18 -23.77 11.59
N GLY A 182 5.02 -23.11 11.41
CA GLY A 182 4.96 -21.70 11.07
C GLY A 182 5.59 -20.80 12.13
N GLN A 183 5.26 -21.04 13.41
CA GLN A 183 5.81 -20.27 14.54
C GLN A 183 7.31 -20.48 14.72
N ASP A 184 7.80 -21.71 14.60
CA ASP A 184 9.24 -22.00 14.68
C ASP A 184 9.99 -21.27 13.58
N PHE A 185 9.45 -21.26 12.36
CA PHE A 185 10.07 -20.56 11.23
C PHE A 185 10.00 -19.02 11.38
N ALA A 186 8.95 -18.50 11.99
CA ALA A 186 8.84 -17.08 12.32
C ALA A 186 9.93 -16.61 13.29
N VAL A 187 10.34 -17.44 14.26
CA VAL A 187 11.49 -17.15 15.13
C VAL A 187 12.78 -17.06 14.31
N GLU A 188 13.01 -18.01 13.39
CA GLU A 188 14.22 -17.99 12.55
C GLU A 188 14.29 -16.73 11.67
N VAL A 189 13.14 -16.29 11.13
CA VAL A 189 13.03 -15.04 10.36
C VAL A 189 13.32 -13.83 11.24
N PHE A 190 12.70 -13.74 12.41
CA PHE A 190 12.90 -12.65 13.36
C PHE A 190 14.35 -12.54 13.83
N ASP A 191 14.95 -13.66 14.26
CA ASP A 191 16.34 -13.71 14.71
C ASP A 191 17.30 -13.24 13.62
N SER A 192 17.09 -13.67 12.36
CA SER A 192 17.95 -13.24 11.23
C SER A 192 17.86 -11.74 10.97
N ILE A 193 16.66 -11.15 11.03
CA ILE A 193 16.47 -9.71 10.86
C ILE A 193 17.17 -8.97 12.01
N VAL A 194 16.93 -9.36 13.26
CA VAL A 194 17.55 -8.73 14.44
C VAL A 194 19.09 -8.84 14.41
N ASP A 195 19.64 -9.95 13.92
CA ASP A 195 21.09 -10.11 13.73
C ASP A 195 21.63 -9.07 12.73
N GLN A 196 20.92 -8.84 11.61
CA GLN A 196 21.33 -7.83 10.63
C GLN A 196 21.17 -6.40 11.15
N VAL A 197 20.09 -6.10 11.87
CA VAL A 197 19.88 -4.81 12.53
C VAL A 197 21.00 -4.55 13.55
N SER A 198 21.41 -5.57 14.31
CA SER A 198 22.51 -5.47 15.28
C SER A 198 23.84 -5.14 14.61
N ILE A 199 24.15 -5.76 13.46
CA ILE A 199 25.36 -5.46 12.68
C ILE A 199 25.38 -3.99 12.24
N LEU A 200 24.24 -3.48 11.76
CA LEU A 200 24.12 -2.09 11.30
C LEU A 200 24.18 -1.09 12.45
N ALA A 201 23.55 -1.41 13.58
CA ALA A 201 23.62 -0.61 14.80
C ALA A 201 25.06 -0.49 15.34
N ASP A 202 25.81 -1.60 15.36
CA ASP A 202 27.23 -1.62 15.75
C ASP A 202 28.11 -0.73 14.85
N LEU A 203 27.70 -0.51 13.60
CA LEU A 203 28.35 0.38 12.63
C LEU A 203 27.87 1.83 12.73
N GLY A 204 26.87 2.10 13.58
CA GLY A 204 26.35 3.43 13.86
C GLY A 204 25.29 3.91 12.89
N VAL A 205 24.55 3.02 12.22
CA VAL A 205 23.32 3.39 11.48
C VAL A 205 22.35 4.10 12.43
N GLY A 206 21.77 5.22 12.00
CA GLY A 206 20.96 6.07 12.87
C GLY A 206 19.52 5.57 13.05
N THR A 207 18.90 5.08 11.97
CA THR A 207 17.48 4.69 11.95
C THR A 207 17.28 3.40 11.18
N VAL A 208 16.38 2.54 11.65
CA VAL A 208 15.98 1.31 10.96
C VAL A 208 14.46 1.21 10.89
N PHE A 209 13.93 1.08 9.68
CA PHE A 209 12.53 0.79 9.41
C PHE A 209 12.35 -0.72 9.25
N LEU A 210 11.49 -1.30 10.09
CA LEU A 210 11.07 -2.69 10.05
C LEU A 210 9.59 -2.77 9.65
N TYR A 211 9.16 -3.94 9.21
CA TYR A 211 7.85 -4.12 8.62
C TYR A 211 7.21 -5.39 9.15
N THR A 212 5.91 -5.33 9.43
CA THR A 212 5.10 -6.54 9.57
C THR A 212 5.10 -7.32 8.25
N ILE A 213 4.88 -8.63 8.32
CA ILE A 213 4.81 -9.49 7.13
C ILE A 213 3.33 -9.60 6.72
N PRO A 214 2.98 -9.27 5.47
CA PRO A 214 1.64 -9.50 4.94
C PRO A 214 1.29 -11.00 4.84
N LYS A 215 0.02 -11.35 5.08
CA LYS A 215 -0.49 -12.73 5.05
C LYS A 215 -0.76 -13.21 3.62
N VAL A 216 0.23 -13.89 3.04
CA VAL A 216 0.06 -14.56 1.73
C VAL A 216 -1.12 -15.54 1.72
N SER A 217 -1.50 -16.14 2.85
CA SER A 217 -2.69 -17.01 2.94
C SER A 217 -4.02 -16.32 2.60
N GLU A 218 -4.09 -14.99 2.75
CA GLU A 218 -5.26 -14.15 2.49
C GLU A 218 -5.29 -13.62 1.05
N THR A 219 -4.16 -13.68 0.36
CA THR A 219 -4.08 -13.35 -1.07
C THR A 219 -4.75 -14.40 -1.97
N LEU A 220 -4.95 -14.05 -3.24
CA LEU A 220 -5.44 -15.02 -4.24
C LEU A 220 -4.49 -16.21 -4.38
N LEU A 221 -3.17 -16.04 -4.28
CA LEU A 221 -2.23 -17.15 -4.28
C LEU A 221 -2.48 -18.09 -3.09
N GLY A 222 -2.71 -17.51 -1.91
CA GLY A 222 -3.10 -18.22 -0.71
C GLY A 222 -4.28 -19.15 -0.94
N SER A 223 -5.29 -18.74 -1.72
CA SER A 223 -6.47 -19.57 -2.03
C SER A 223 -6.14 -20.97 -2.59
N LEU A 224 -5.00 -21.11 -3.29
CA LEU A 224 -4.51 -22.34 -3.91
C LEU A 224 -3.70 -23.24 -2.95
N ALA A 225 -3.32 -22.73 -1.78
CA ALA A 225 -2.52 -23.45 -0.79
C ALA A 225 -3.29 -24.59 -0.09
N SER A 226 -2.55 -25.58 0.42
CA SER A 226 -3.14 -26.64 1.24
C SER A 226 -3.65 -26.08 2.58
N ALA A 227 -4.61 -26.76 3.21
CA ALA A 227 -5.14 -26.32 4.52
C ALA A 227 -4.04 -26.20 5.59
N ASN A 228 -3.07 -27.12 5.59
CA ASN A 228 -1.94 -27.07 6.52
C ASN A 228 -0.96 -25.94 6.16
N GLY A 229 -0.72 -25.67 4.88
CA GLY A 229 0.11 -24.55 4.46
C GLY A 229 -0.49 -23.19 4.82
N LYS A 230 -1.80 -23.04 4.67
CA LYS A 230 -2.53 -21.85 5.14
C LYS A 230 -2.41 -21.67 6.65
N ALA A 231 -2.58 -22.76 7.42
CA ALA A 231 -2.50 -22.73 8.87
C ALA A 231 -1.08 -22.37 9.35
N ALA A 232 -0.05 -22.96 8.73
CA ALA A 232 1.34 -22.63 9.01
C ALA A 232 1.68 -21.18 8.68
N ASN A 233 1.34 -20.70 7.47
CA ASN A 233 1.58 -19.30 7.09
C ASN A 233 0.88 -18.33 8.05
N SER A 234 -0.42 -18.53 8.31
CA SER A 234 -1.17 -17.59 9.15
C SER A 234 -0.60 -17.54 10.57
N ALA A 235 -0.37 -18.71 11.19
CA ALA A 235 0.19 -18.77 12.54
C ALA A 235 1.63 -18.25 12.63
N GLY A 236 2.46 -18.46 11.60
CA GLY A 236 3.81 -17.93 11.54
C GLY A 236 3.83 -16.41 11.38
N VAL A 237 3.03 -15.87 10.47
CA VAL A 237 2.93 -14.42 10.25
C VAL A 237 2.37 -13.72 11.47
N ASP A 238 1.27 -14.23 12.07
CA ASP A 238 0.71 -13.68 13.30
C ASP A 238 1.76 -13.62 14.43
N PHE A 239 2.53 -14.70 14.58
CA PHE A 239 3.55 -14.81 15.61
C PHE A 239 4.76 -13.89 15.35
N TYR A 240 5.22 -13.77 14.11
CA TYR A 240 6.30 -12.84 13.74
C TYR A 240 5.88 -11.38 13.98
N ASN A 241 4.69 -10.98 13.51
CA ASN A 241 4.19 -9.62 13.67
C ASN A 241 4.02 -9.26 15.14
N GLU A 242 3.47 -10.17 15.96
CA GLU A 242 3.37 -9.99 17.41
C GLU A 242 4.75 -9.83 18.07
N LEU A 243 5.72 -10.67 17.71
CA LEU A 243 7.09 -10.58 18.21
C LEU A 243 7.75 -9.24 17.87
N LEU A 244 7.55 -8.75 16.64
CA LEU A 244 8.14 -7.50 16.16
C LEU A 244 7.67 -6.31 16.99
N PHE A 245 6.35 -6.12 17.13
CA PHE A 245 5.80 -5.03 17.93
C PHE A 245 6.18 -5.12 19.41
N GLN A 246 6.19 -6.33 20.00
CA GLN A 246 6.58 -6.50 21.40
C GLN A 246 8.07 -6.21 21.65
N SER A 247 8.90 -6.22 20.60
CA SER A 247 10.35 -6.09 20.70
C SER A 247 10.88 -4.70 20.35
N GLU A 248 10.09 -3.84 19.72
CA GLU A 248 10.50 -2.51 19.21
C GLU A 248 11.25 -1.67 20.25
N ASP A 249 10.58 -1.27 21.35
CA ASP A 249 11.17 -0.50 22.46
C ASP A 249 12.46 -1.15 23.02
N ALA A 250 12.47 -2.48 23.09
CA ALA A 250 13.59 -3.24 23.64
C ALA A 250 14.78 -3.25 22.68
N LEU A 251 14.53 -3.37 21.38
CA LEU A 251 15.55 -3.28 20.33
C LEU A 251 16.13 -1.87 20.28
N GLU A 252 15.30 -0.82 20.27
CA GLU A 252 15.76 0.57 20.30
C GLU A 252 16.68 0.83 21.51
N THR A 253 16.20 0.47 22.70
CA THR A 253 16.94 0.68 23.95
C THR A 253 18.25 -0.10 23.98
N SER A 254 18.26 -1.33 23.45
CA SER A 254 19.43 -2.21 23.51
C SER A 254 20.48 -1.88 22.46
N LEU A 255 20.06 -1.45 21.27
CA LEU A 255 20.93 -1.16 20.13
C LEU A 255 21.32 0.32 20.06
N GLY A 256 20.58 1.22 20.71
CA GLY A 256 20.88 2.65 20.75
C GLY A 256 20.67 3.35 19.40
N ILE A 257 19.71 2.86 18.62
CA ILE A 257 19.28 3.39 17.32
C ILE A 257 17.78 3.67 17.37
N ASN A 258 17.27 4.47 16.44
CA ASN A 258 15.83 4.61 16.25
C ASN A 258 15.32 3.40 15.45
N ILE A 259 14.24 2.79 15.90
CA ILE A 259 13.54 1.72 15.18
C ILE A 259 12.08 2.13 15.06
N GLU A 260 11.57 1.99 13.85
CA GLU A 260 10.15 2.22 13.56
C GLU A 260 9.60 0.98 12.88
N VAL A 261 8.44 0.52 13.32
CA VAL A 261 7.75 -0.64 12.76
C VAL A 261 6.51 -0.21 11.96
N PHE A 262 6.53 -0.42 10.65
CA PHE A 262 5.36 -0.18 9.79
C PHE A 262 4.44 -1.40 9.70
N ASP A 263 3.14 -1.21 9.94
CA ASP A 263 2.13 -2.26 9.83
C ASP A 263 1.60 -2.46 8.40
N VAL A 264 2.45 -2.94 7.50
CA VAL A 264 2.05 -3.22 6.12
C VAL A 264 1.12 -4.44 5.99
N ALA A 265 1.09 -5.31 7.00
CA ALA A 265 0.16 -6.43 7.08
C ALA A 265 -1.28 -5.94 7.32
N LEU A 266 -1.46 -4.92 8.16
CA LEU A 266 -2.74 -4.22 8.31
C LEU A 266 -3.19 -3.59 6.98
N PHE A 267 -2.31 -2.87 6.29
CA PHE A 267 -2.65 -2.31 4.98
C PHE A 267 -3.11 -3.38 3.98
N GLN A 268 -2.38 -4.51 3.88
CA GLN A 268 -2.82 -5.62 3.02
C GLN A 268 -4.20 -6.15 3.47
N GLN A 269 -4.42 -6.29 4.77
CA GLN A 269 -5.69 -6.77 5.30
C GLN A 269 -6.84 -5.85 4.87
N GLU A 270 -6.73 -4.55 5.08
CA GLU A 270 -7.75 -3.57 4.67
C GLU A 270 -7.97 -3.59 3.16
N LEU A 271 -6.89 -3.53 2.38
CA LEU A 271 -6.95 -3.52 0.92
C LEU A 271 -7.61 -4.79 0.36
N THR A 272 -7.42 -5.94 1.00
CA THR A 272 -8.00 -7.21 0.54
C THR A 272 -9.40 -7.47 1.09
N ALA A 273 -9.73 -6.93 2.26
CA ALA A 273 -11.07 -6.94 2.83
C ALA A 273 -12.00 -6.11 1.95
N ASP A 274 -11.60 -4.88 1.64
CA ASP A 274 -12.32 -4.01 0.75
C ASP A 274 -11.42 -3.04 -0.02
N TYR A 275 -11.14 -3.37 -1.27
CA TYR A 275 -10.33 -2.52 -2.14
C TYR A 275 -11.09 -1.28 -2.63
N THR A 276 -12.43 -1.23 -2.51
CA THR A 276 -13.18 -0.05 -2.97
C THR A 276 -13.00 1.13 -2.03
N THR A 277 -12.76 0.90 -0.74
CA THR A 277 -12.36 1.92 0.25
C THR A 277 -11.11 2.71 -0.16
N PHE A 278 -10.26 2.11 -1.00
CA PHE A 278 -9.06 2.72 -1.56
C PHE A 278 -9.23 3.18 -3.03
N GLY A 279 -10.47 3.33 -3.47
CA GLY A 279 -10.81 3.79 -4.83
C GLY A 279 -10.48 2.80 -5.94
N PHE A 280 -10.23 1.51 -5.65
CA PHE A 280 -9.97 0.52 -6.69
C PHE A 280 -11.27 -0.06 -7.26
N TYR A 281 -11.31 -0.25 -8.59
CA TYR A 281 -12.42 -0.92 -9.26
C TYR A 281 -12.38 -2.44 -9.05
N THR A 282 -11.19 -3.03 -8.95
CA THR A 282 -11.01 -4.47 -8.76
C THR A 282 -9.76 -4.78 -7.97
N GLY A 283 -9.89 -5.73 -7.05
CA GLY A 283 -8.75 -6.24 -6.31
C GLY A 283 -7.72 -6.97 -7.19
N ILE A 284 -8.09 -7.54 -8.33
CA ILE A 284 -7.19 -8.49 -9.03
C ILE A 284 -7.26 -8.37 -10.56
N ILE A 285 -6.11 -8.42 -11.23
CA ILE A 285 -6.02 -8.80 -12.66
C ILE A 285 -6.13 -10.33 -12.79
N PRO A 286 -7.06 -10.87 -13.60
CA PRO A 286 -7.02 -12.29 -13.96
C PRO A 286 -5.83 -12.55 -14.90
N VAL A 287 -4.64 -12.85 -14.33
CA VAL A 287 -3.46 -13.26 -15.10
C VAL A 287 -3.38 -14.78 -15.20
N THR A 288 -3.07 -15.28 -16.40
CA THR A 288 -2.73 -16.68 -16.63
C THR A 288 -1.38 -17.00 -16.00
N LEU A 289 -1.38 -17.80 -14.94
CA LEU A 289 -0.18 -18.48 -14.45
C LEU A 289 0.39 -19.38 -15.57
N PHE A 290 1.62 -19.11 -16.00
CA PHE A 290 2.43 -19.98 -16.88
C PHE A 290 1.82 -20.30 -18.27
N GLY A 291 1.98 -19.40 -19.23
CA GLY A 291 1.86 -19.71 -20.66
C GLY A 291 0.70 -19.04 -21.39
N ASP A 292 0.87 -18.99 -22.71
CA ASP A 292 0.18 -18.10 -23.64
C ASP A 292 -1.35 -17.98 -23.48
N ALA A 293 -1.77 -16.71 -23.37
CA ALA A 293 -3.05 -16.13 -23.74
C ALA A 293 -4.27 -16.39 -22.83
N ILE A 294 -4.49 -15.49 -21.85
CA ILE A 294 -5.75 -14.74 -21.69
C ILE A 294 -5.42 -13.31 -21.17
N ASN A 295 -4.82 -12.45 -22.01
CA ASN A 295 -4.90 -11.01 -21.75
C ASN A 295 -6.29 -10.53 -22.17
N LYS A 296 -7.19 -10.49 -21.21
CA LYS A 296 -8.15 -9.39 -21.18
C LYS A 296 -7.95 -8.73 -19.83
N PRO A 297 -7.42 -7.48 -19.76
CA PRO A 297 -7.83 -6.60 -18.67
C PRO A 297 -9.34 -6.76 -18.47
N VAL A 298 -9.85 -6.58 -17.25
CA VAL A 298 -11.28 -6.31 -17.11
C VAL A 298 -11.55 -5.19 -18.11
N ARG A 299 -12.31 -5.50 -19.17
CA ARG A 299 -12.18 -4.79 -20.44
C ARG A 299 -12.54 -3.31 -20.23
N GLY A 300 -11.54 -2.43 -20.21
CA GLY A 300 -11.73 -1.00 -20.00
C GLY A 300 -11.51 -0.48 -18.57
N VAL A 301 -10.92 -1.26 -17.66
CA VAL A 301 -10.47 -0.77 -16.34
C VAL A 301 -9.03 -0.25 -16.47
N PRO A 302 -8.76 1.02 -16.09
CA PRO A 302 -7.41 1.60 -15.98
C PRO A 302 -6.50 0.82 -15.01
N LEU A 303 -5.17 0.95 -15.13
CA LEU A 303 -4.21 0.18 -14.30
C LEU A 303 -4.14 0.68 -12.85
N ASP A 304 -4.19 2.00 -12.67
CA ASP A 304 -4.34 2.72 -11.40
C ASP A 304 -5.64 2.38 -10.64
N GLN A 305 -6.59 1.71 -11.29
CA GLN A 305 -7.87 1.27 -10.72
C GLN A 305 -7.86 -0.22 -10.32
N ILE A 306 -6.67 -0.80 -10.17
CA ILE A 306 -6.47 -2.21 -9.83
C ILE A 306 -5.57 -2.30 -8.62
N ALA A 307 -5.96 -3.04 -7.58
CA ALA A 307 -5.15 -3.15 -6.36
C ALA A 307 -3.95 -4.10 -6.49
N PHE A 308 -4.10 -5.21 -7.24
CA PHE A 308 -3.04 -6.21 -7.42
C PHE A 308 -2.84 -6.58 -8.90
N VAL A 309 -1.59 -6.53 -9.36
CA VAL A 309 -1.19 -6.84 -10.74
C VAL A 309 -1.10 -8.34 -11.01
N ASP A 310 -0.95 -9.13 -9.96
CA ASP A 310 -0.97 -10.58 -9.97
C ASP A 310 -1.58 -11.12 -8.66
N PRO A 311 -1.67 -12.44 -8.44
CA PRO A 311 -2.29 -13.01 -7.24
C PRO A 311 -1.67 -12.64 -5.87
N ILE A 312 -0.54 -11.93 -5.82
CA ILE A 312 0.17 -11.56 -4.58
C ILE A 312 0.78 -10.15 -4.60
N HIS A 313 1.18 -9.61 -5.75
CA HIS A 313 1.87 -8.32 -5.81
C HIS A 313 0.93 -7.14 -6.05
N PRO A 314 1.04 -6.06 -5.25
CA PRO A 314 0.25 -4.84 -5.40
C PRO A 314 0.62 -4.06 -6.67
N SER A 315 -0.34 -3.29 -7.18
CA SER A 315 -0.10 -2.29 -8.23
C SER A 315 0.72 -1.11 -7.71
N GLU A 316 1.21 -0.29 -8.64
CA GLU A 316 1.88 0.97 -8.34
C GLU A 316 0.98 1.86 -7.48
N ALA A 317 -0.30 1.98 -7.85
CA ALA A 317 -1.27 2.77 -7.11
C ALA A 317 -1.44 2.27 -5.67
N ALA A 318 -1.57 0.96 -5.45
CA ALA A 318 -1.63 0.39 -4.11
C ALA A 318 -0.33 0.60 -3.31
N GLN A 319 0.83 0.56 -3.97
CA GLN A 319 2.12 0.83 -3.31
C GLN A 319 2.30 2.30 -2.95
N LYS A 320 1.78 3.23 -3.76
CA LYS A 320 1.77 4.66 -3.42
C LYS A 320 0.95 4.91 -2.16
N ILE A 321 -0.25 4.34 -2.06
CA ILE A 321 -1.10 4.46 -0.86
C ILE A 321 -0.38 3.88 0.36
N LEU A 322 0.24 2.71 0.23
CA LEU A 322 1.02 2.10 1.29
C LEU A 322 2.12 3.04 1.81
N VAL A 323 2.81 3.75 0.92
CA VAL A 323 3.82 4.75 1.29
C VAL A 323 3.21 5.93 2.03
N GLN A 324 2.05 6.43 1.60
CA GLN A 324 1.35 7.48 2.34
C GLN A 324 0.99 7.02 3.75
N THR A 325 0.44 5.81 3.91
CA THR A 325 0.17 5.22 5.24
C THR A 325 1.42 5.14 6.12
N MET A 326 2.57 4.76 5.55
CA MET A 326 3.83 4.76 6.30
C MET A 326 4.26 6.17 6.72
N LEU A 327 4.08 7.17 5.85
CA LEU A 327 4.45 8.54 6.17
C LEU A 327 3.56 9.12 7.27
N GLU A 328 2.26 8.84 7.23
CA GLU A 328 1.34 9.23 8.32
C GLU A 328 1.70 8.58 9.64
N THR A 329 2.09 7.29 9.61
CA THR A 329 2.54 6.57 10.81
C THR A 329 3.74 7.27 11.49
N LEU A 330 4.56 8.02 10.73
CA LEU A 330 5.69 8.78 11.26
C LEU A 330 5.33 10.15 11.83
N THR A 331 4.17 10.71 11.47
CA THR A 331 3.77 12.09 11.79
C THR A 331 2.60 12.16 12.77
N ALA A 332 1.68 11.21 12.69
CA ALA A 332 0.44 11.16 13.46
C ALA A 332 0.50 10.15 14.61
N GLU A 333 -0.45 10.24 15.54
CA GLU A 333 -0.71 9.19 16.51
C GLU A 333 -1.58 8.09 15.89
N ASN A 334 -1.13 6.83 15.98
CA ASN A 334 -1.82 5.71 15.33
C ASN A 334 -2.89 5.08 16.23
N ILE A 335 -4.13 5.03 15.76
CA ILE A 335 -5.26 4.42 16.46
C ILE A 335 -5.87 3.33 15.60
N VAL A 336 -5.82 2.09 16.08
CA VAL A 336 -6.27 0.93 15.31
C VAL A 336 -7.37 0.17 16.05
N GLY A 337 -8.51 0.00 15.38
CA GLY A 337 -9.67 -0.75 15.84
C GLY A 337 -9.49 -2.28 15.78
N THR A 338 -10.53 -2.98 16.23
CA THR A 338 -10.65 -4.43 16.15
C THR A 338 -11.44 -4.85 14.91
N LEU A 339 -11.83 -6.12 14.77
CA LEU A 339 -12.77 -6.56 13.72
C LEU A 339 -14.23 -6.56 14.23
N GLY A 340 -14.47 -5.81 15.30
CA GLY A 340 -15.74 -5.76 16.00
C GLY A 340 -16.19 -4.32 16.08
N ARG A 341 -17.29 -4.10 16.80
CA ARG A 341 -17.69 -2.73 17.08
C ARG A 341 -16.71 -2.08 18.06
N ASP A 342 -16.15 -0.96 17.64
CA ASP A 342 -15.24 -0.12 18.41
C ASP A 342 -15.82 1.28 18.67
N ASP A 343 -15.36 1.89 19.77
CA ASP A 343 -15.57 3.30 20.06
C ASP A 343 -14.16 3.93 20.15
N LEU A 344 -13.70 4.52 19.04
CA LEU A 344 -12.37 5.09 18.85
C LEU A 344 -12.40 6.61 19.07
N VAL A 345 -11.43 7.14 19.79
CA VAL A 345 -11.33 8.57 20.11
C VAL A 345 -9.90 9.03 19.89
N GLY A 346 -9.74 10.05 19.05
CA GLY A 346 -8.49 10.74 18.80
C GLY A 346 -8.09 11.70 19.91
N THR A 347 -7.18 12.59 19.59
CA THR A 347 -6.51 13.50 20.50
C THR A 347 -6.77 14.96 20.14
N ASP A 348 -5.88 15.86 20.55
CA ASP A 348 -5.95 17.29 20.17
C ASP A 348 -4.93 17.61 19.06
N GLY A 349 -4.33 16.59 18.44
CA GLY A 349 -3.46 16.76 17.28
C GLY A 349 -3.54 15.56 16.35
N ASP A 350 -2.91 15.70 15.19
CA ASP A 350 -3.02 14.83 14.02
C ASP A 350 -2.96 13.33 14.37
N ASP A 351 -4.04 12.62 14.10
CA ASP A 351 -4.24 11.20 14.33
C ASP A 351 -4.43 10.43 13.01
N PHE A 352 -3.90 9.21 12.95
CA PHE A 352 -4.17 8.26 11.87
C PHE A 352 -4.98 7.08 12.42
N VAL A 353 -6.24 6.97 11.97
CA VAL A 353 -7.21 6.00 12.49
C VAL A 353 -7.57 4.95 11.45
N VAL A 354 -7.49 3.67 11.83
CA VAL A 354 -7.97 2.54 11.03
C VAL A 354 -9.00 1.76 11.84
N ALA A 355 -10.29 1.91 11.53
CA ALA A 355 -11.39 1.31 12.29
C ALA A 355 -11.62 -0.18 11.95
N ARG A 356 -11.39 -0.58 10.69
CA ARG A 356 -11.49 -1.96 10.15
C ARG A 356 -12.95 -2.46 10.01
N GLU A 357 -13.21 -3.75 10.24
CA GLU A 357 -14.56 -4.31 10.20
C GLU A 357 -15.33 -3.96 11.48
N GLY A 358 -16.57 -3.51 11.38
CA GLY A 358 -17.29 -3.19 12.59
C GLY A 358 -18.60 -2.46 12.40
N ARG A 359 -19.00 -1.78 13.46
CA ARG A 359 -20.03 -0.75 13.39
C ARG A 359 -19.54 0.30 14.35
N ASP A 360 -18.64 1.10 13.84
CA ASP A 360 -17.71 1.83 14.66
C ASP A 360 -18.19 3.24 14.89
N PHE A 361 -17.75 3.78 16.03
CA PHE A 361 -17.89 5.18 16.33
C PHE A 361 -16.48 5.75 16.42
N VAL A 362 -16.17 6.75 15.62
CA VAL A 362 -14.87 7.43 15.58
C VAL A 362 -15.09 8.92 15.82
N ASP A 363 -14.37 9.48 16.78
CA ASP A 363 -14.36 10.91 17.13
C ASP A 363 -12.90 11.37 17.15
N LEU A 364 -12.44 12.06 16.11
CA LEU A 364 -11.01 12.37 15.94
C LEU A 364 -10.55 13.52 16.85
N GLY A 365 -11.43 14.47 17.13
CA GLY A 365 -11.17 15.52 18.10
C GLY A 365 -10.66 16.79 17.43
N LEU A 366 -9.38 17.14 17.62
CA LEU A 366 -8.76 18.26 16.92
C LEU A 366 -7.47 17.76 16.27
N GLY A 367 -7.06 18.37 15.16
CA GLY A 367 -5.89 17.93 14.40
C GLY A 367 -6.24 17.91 12.93
N ASP A 368 -5.24 17.89 12.05
CA ASP A 368 -5.50 17.50 10.67
C ASP A 368 -5.43 15.96 10.64
N ASP A 369 -6.58 15.29 10.72
CA ASP A 369 -6.69 13.86 11.01
C ASP A 369 -6.96 13.02 9.75
N MET A 370 -6.65 11.73 9.81
CA MET A 370 -6.94 10.79 8.73
C MET A 370 -7.63 9.52 9.22
N VAL A 371 -8.72 9.12 8.56
CA VAL A 371 -9.51 7.93 8.93
C VAL A 371 -9.79 7.00 7.76
N LEU A 372 -9.54 5.72 7.99
CA LEU A 372 -10.07 4.60 7.22
C LEU A 372 -11.15 3.87 8.04
N GLY A 373 -12.41 4.14 7.72
CA GLY A 373 -13.59 3.58 8.39
C GLY A 373 -13.75 2.07 8.21
N GLY A 374 -13.28 1.54 7.07
CA GLY A 374 -13.23 0.11 6.83
C GLY A 374 -14.55 -0.46 6.30
N THR A 375 -15.10 -1.50 6.93
CA THR A 375 -16.39 -2.07 6.51
C THR A 375 -17.34 -2.09 7.68
N GLY A 376 -18.57 -1.65 7.51
CA GLY A 376 -19.42 -1.45 8.67
C GLY A 376 -20.59 -0.53 8.41
N ASN A 377 -21.18 -0.03 9.49
CA ASN A 377 -22.16 1.05 9.38
C ASN A 377 -21.69 2.10 10.37
N ASP A 378 -20.73 2.88 9.94
CA ASP A 378 -19.83 3.61 10.81
C ASP A 378 -20.30 5.05 11.00
N GLU A 379 -19.97 5.62 12.15
CA GLU A 379 -20.24 7.02 12.47
C GLU A 379 -18.91 7.68 12.78
N ILE A 380 -18.46 8.57 11.88
CA ILE A 380 -17.14 9.20 11.93
C ILE A 380 -17.32 10.71 12.04
N LEU A 381 -16.74 11.30 13.08
CA LEU A 381 -16.69 12.73 13.35
C LEU A 381 -15.25 13.22 13.17
N GLY A 382 -15.03 14.12 12.21
CA GLY A 382 -13.74 14.78 11.95
C GLY A 382 -13.33 15.70 13.08
N GLY A 383 -14.28 16.47 13.61
CA GLY A 383 -14.02 17.34 14.73
C GLY A 383 -13.47 18.68 14.25
N GLY A 384 -12.16 18.95 14.37
CA GLY A 384 -11.63 20.25 14.04
C GLY A 384 -10.22 20.23 13.48
N GLY A 385 -10.06 20.75 12.27
CA GLY A 385 -8.84 20.69 11.47
C GLY A 385 -9.21 20.27 10.05
N ASN A 386 -8.25 20.05 9.17
CA ASN A 386 -8.53 19.64 7.79
C ASN A 386 -8.37 18.12 7.72
N ASP A 387 -9.49 17.41 7.70
CA ASP A 387 -9.50 15.97 7.88
C ASP A 387 -9.65 15.21 6.55
N LEU A 388 -9.06 14.02 6.48
CA LEU A 388 -9.22 13.07 5.39
C LEU A 388 -9.98 11.84 5.86
N ILE A 389 -11.27 11.77 5.55
CA ILE A 389 -12.20 10.76 6.07
C ILE A 389 -12.67 9.84 4.95
N SER A 390 -12.40 8.55 5.07
CA SER A 390 -12.96 7.49 4.22
C SER A 390 -13.94 6.64 5.03
N GLY A 391 -15.22 6.62 4.65
CA GLY A 391 -16.26 5.82 5.32
C GLY A 391 -16.08 4.33 5.09
N GLY A 392 -15.86 3.95 3.83
CA GLY A 392 -15.62 2.58 3.44
C GLY A 392 -16.90 1.90 2.97
N SER A 393 -17.09 0.61 3.22
CA SER A 393 -18.35 -0.02 2.81
C SER A 393 -19.39 -0.10 3.91
N GLY A 394 -20.59 0.35 3.59
CA GLY A 394 -21.83 -0.07 4.22
C GLY A 394 -22.87 1.03 4.30
N THR A 395 -23.14 1.59 5.47
CA THR A 395 -24.14 2.68 5.58
C THR A 395 -23.67 3.57 6.70
N ASP A 396 -22.94 4.59 6.28
CA ASP A 396 -22.07 5.37 7.11
C ASP A 396 -22.65 6.77 7.30
N SER A 397 -22.20 7.42 8.37
CA SER A 397 -22.50 8.81 8.68
C SER A 397 -21.18 9.52 8.91
N LEU A 398 -20.76 10.31 7.93
CA LEU A 398 -19.49 11.02 7.91
C LEU A 398 -19.73 12.52 8.13
N TYR A 399 -18.98 13.10 9.05
CA TYR A 399 -19.05 14.52 9.40
C TYR A 399 -17.63 15.08 9.40
N GLY A 400 -17.36 16.12 8.61
CA GLY A 400 -16.07 16.84 8.63
C GLY A 400 -15.99 17.78 9.84
N ASP A 401 -17.11 18.41 10.16
CA ASP A 401 -17.26 19.38 11.26
C ASP A 401 -16.50 20.69 10.97
N ASP A 402 -15.46 21.08 11.72
CA ASP A 402 -14.80 22.38 11.57
C ASP A 402 -13.50 22.26 10.73
N GLY A 403 -13.45 22.75 9.49
CA GLY A 403 -12.22 22.80 8.71
C GLY A 403 -12.44 22.68 7.20
N ASN A 404 -11.38 22.41 6.43
CA ASN A 404 -11.57 22.12 5.00
C ASN A 404 -11.27 20.64 4.79
N ASP A 405 -12.33 19.85 4.74
CA ASP A 405 -12.23 18.40 4.86
C ASP A 405 -12.34 17.71 3.49
N VAL A 406 -11.83 16.50 3.43
CA VAL A 406 -12.02 15.58 2.30
C VAL A 406 -12.76 14.35 2.81
N LEU A 407 -14.00 14.19 2.37
CA LEU A 407 -14.86 13.09 2.78
C LEU A 407 -15.15 12.16 1.60
N VAL A 408 -14.84 10.89 1.76
CA VAL A 408 -15.02 9.82 0.77
C VAL A 408 -15.99 8.80 1.34
N ASP A 409 -17.22 8.74 0.84
CA ASP A 409 -18.22 7.78 1.35
C ASP A 409 -17.88 6.33 0.99
N ASN A 410 -17.42 6.07 -0.24
CA ASN A 410 -17.25 4.75 -0.84
C ASN A 410 -18.58 4.00 -1.06
N ASP A 411 -18.72 2.75 -0.60
CA ASP A 411 -19.79 1.86 -1.04
C ASP A 411 -20.92 1.80 -0.02
N GLY A 412 -22.05 2.48 -0.25
CA GLY A 412 -23.05 2.50 0.82
C GLY A 412 -24.31 3.30 0.55
N TRP A 413 -25.12 3.45 1.61
CA TRP A 413 -26.25 4.37 1.62
C TRP A 413 -25.95 5.45 2.65
N ASP A 414 -25.12 6.40 2.27
CA ASP A 414 -24.38 7.18 3.23
C ASP A 414 -24.97 8.56 3.43
N VAL A 415 -24.68 9.13 4.60
CA VAL A 415 -24.92 10.55 4.87
C VAL A 415 -23.57 11.19 5.09
N VAL A 416 -23.22 12.12 4.22
CA VAL A 416 -21.95 12.87 4.29
C VAL A 416 -22.27 14.33 4.55
N ARG A 417 -21.58 14.93 5.50
CA ARG A 417 -21.72 16.34 5.86
C ARG A 417 -20.33 16.95 5.98
N GLY A 418 -20.03 17.95 5.15
CA GLY A 418 -18.79 18.74 5.21
C GLY A 418 -18.72 19.49 6.52
N GLY A 419 -19.49 20.57 6.66
CA GLY A 419 -19.61 21.30 7.91
C GLY A 419 -19.24 22.75 7.74
N LEU A 420 -18.24 23.24 8.47
CA LEU A 420 -17.74 24.59 8.38
C LEU A 420 -16.41 24.62 7.62
N GLY A 421 -16.39 25.22 6.45
CA GLY A 421 -15.19 25.44 5.65
C GLY A 421 -15.38 24.91 4.24
N ASN A 422 -14.33 24.88 3.44
CA ASN A 422 -14.46 24.55 2.02
C ASN A 422 -14.15 23.07 1.80
N ASP A 423 -15.18 22.25 1.74
CA ASP A 423 -15.03 20.81 1.80
C ASP A 423 -15.05 20.15 0.41
N ILE A 424 -14.46 18.97 0.33
CA ILE A 424 -14.51 18.10 -0.84
C ILE A 424 -15.23 16.81 -0.45
N LEU A 425 -16.41 16.62 -1.03
CA LEU A 425 -17.24 15.44 -0.81
C LEU A 425 -17.17 14.54 -2.05
N ILE A 426 -16.43 13.45 -1.93
CA ILE A 426 -16.21 12.47 -2.99
C ILE A 426 -17.17 11.32 -2.80
N LYS A 427 -17.86 11.02 -3.88
CA LYS A 427 -18.95 10.08 -3.94
C LYS A 427 -18.46 8.76 -4.50
N GLY A 428 -18.85 7.66 -3.86
CA GLY A 428 -18.59 6.27 -4.22
C GLY A 428 -19.89 5.58 -4.61
N SER A 429 -20.00 4.25 -4.52
CA SER A 429 -21.20 3.58 -5.03
C SER A 429 -22.37 3.63 -4.04
N GLY A 430 -23.61 3.66 -4.57
CA GLY A 430 -24.81 3.60 -3.73
C GLY A 430 -25.64 4.89 -3.66
N PHE A 431 -26.39 5.11 -2.57
CA PHE A 431 -27.45 6.14 -2.48
C PHE A 431 -27.24 7.13 -1.35
N ASP A 432 -26.50 8.16 -1.71
CA ASP A 432 -25.88 9.00 -0.70
C ASP A 432 -26.56 10.36 -0.69
N THR A 433 -26.57 10.94 0.50
CA THR A 433 -27.05 12.29 0.76
C THR A 433 -25.87 13.11 1.27
N MET A 434 -25.44 14.07 0.46
CA MET A 434 -24.28 14.91 0.76
C MET A 434 -24.72 16.33 1.07
N PHE A 435 -24.15 16.90 2.13
CA PHE A 435 -24.35 18.28 2.57
C PHE A 435 -23.00 18.98 2.65
N GLY A 436 -22.83 20.10 1.98
CA GLY A 436 -21.65 20.96 2.12
C GLY A 436 -21.70 21.79 3.39
N ASP A 437 -22.88 22.35 3.66
CA ASP A 437 -23.20 23.27 4.76
C ASP A 437 -22.62 24.68 4.59
N GLU A 438 -21.62 25.14 5.35
CA GLU A 438 -21.08 26.50 5.27
C GLU A 438 -19.71 26.48 4.57
N GLY A 439 -19.57 27.15 3.42
CA GLY A 439 -18.31 27.26 2.71
C GLY A 439 -18.48 27.11 1.20
N ASP A 440 -17.37 27.20 0.45
CA ASP A 440 -17.37 26.96 -0.99
C ASP A 440 -17.01 25.49 -1.25
N ASP A 441 -18.01 24.62 -1.38
CA ASP A 441 -17.82 23.16 -1.38
C ASP A 441 -17.74 22.55 -2.77
N ILE A 442 -17.07 21.39 -2.85
CA ILE A 442 -16.89 20.61 -4.08
C ILE A 442 -17.46 19.21 -3.88
N PHE A 443 -18.46 18.87 -4.68
CA PHE A 443 -19.03 17.51 -4.74
C PHE A 443 -18.48 16.80 -5.97
N ILE A 444 -17.81 15.66 -5.83
CA ILE A 444 -17.24 14.90 -6.94
C ILE A 444 -18.01 13.60 -7.14
N TYR A 445 -18.74 13.51 -8.26
CA TYR A 445 -19.52 12.32 -8.61
C TYR A 445 -18.89 11.65 -9.82
N THR A 446 -18.53 10.37 -9.68
CA THR A 446 -17.84 9.64 -10.75
C THR A 446 -18.80 8.83 -11.63
N ASP A 447 -18.29 8.49 -12.79
CA ASP A 447 -19.02 7.72 -13.79
C ASP A 447 -19.41 6.31 -13.30
N GLN A 448 -18.63 5.76 -12.37
CA GLN A 448 -18.90 4.50 -11.69
C GLN A 448 -20.17 4.60 -10.85
N ASP A 449 -20.27 5.65 -10.05
CA ASP A 449 -21.35 5.83 -9.09
C ASP A 449 -22.65 6.13 -9.80
N LEU A 450 -22.59 7.00 -10.80
CA LEU A 450 -23.73 7.52 -11.55
C LEU A 450 -24.48 6.44 -12.34
N PHE A 451 -23.77 5.40 -12.77
CA PHE A 451 -24.30 4.40 -13.70
C PHE A 451 -24.20 2.95 -13.21
N ALA A 452 -23.82 2.73 -11.95
CA ALA A 452 -24.07 1.47 -11.26
C ALA A 452 -25.55 1.04 -11.38
N ARG A 453 -25.89 -0.24 -11.24
CA ARG A 453 -27.26 -0.73 -11.53
C ARG A 453 -28.31 -0.13 -10.59
N ARG A 454 -28.98 0.95 -11.01
CA ARG A 454 -30.00 1.66 -10.22
C ARG A 454 -31.44 1.16 -10.48
N SER A 455 -32.21 1.03 -9.41
CA SER A 455 -33.68 1.07 -9.45
C SER A 455 -34.19 2.42 -9.96
N ILE A 456 -35.44 2.45 -10.41
CA ILE A 456 -36.11 3.67 -10.90
C ILE A 456 -36.50 4.67 -9.80
N PHE A 457 -36.31 4.32 -8.52
CA PHE A 457 -36.72 5.15 -7.37
C PHE A 457 -35.56 5.86 -6.66
N GLU A 458 -34.33 5.57 -7.05
CA GLU A 458 -33.13 6.03 -6.36
C GLU A 458 -32.69 7.39 -6.91
N ARG A 459 -32.37 8.34 -6.03
CA ARG A 459 -31.87 9.67 -6.38
C ARG A 459 -30.67 9.98 -5.49
N LEU A 460 -29.61 10.50 -6.10
CA LEU A 460 -28.52 11.12 -5.38
C LEU A 460 -28.90 12.54 -5.00
N LEU A 461 -28.49 12.96 -3.81
CA LEU A 461 -28.82 14.27 -3.27
C LEU A 461 -27.53 15.01 -2.88
N ALA A 462 -27.32 16.19 -3.46
CA ALA A 462 -26.30 17.12 -3.03
C ALA A 462 -26.98 18.43 -2.61
N PHE A 463 -26.68 18.88 -1.41
CA PHE A 463 -27.11 20.14 -0.85
C PHE A 463 -25.83 20.95 -0.58
N GLY A 464 -25.58 22.02 -1.32
CA GLY A 464 -24.38 22.84 -1.10
C GLY A 464 -24.51 23.59 0.22
N GLY A 465 -25.29 24.66 0.24
CA GLY A 465 -25.65 25.34 1.48
C GLY A 465 -25.32 26.83 1.39
N GLU A 466 -24.62 27.35 2.40
CA GLU A 466 -24.12 28.72 2.38
C GLU A 466 -22.75 28.80 1.70
N GLY A 467 -22.70 29.32 0.47
CA GLY A 467 -21.44 29.60 -0.19
C GLY A 467 -21.57 29.62 -1.70
N ASN A 468 -20.50 29.28 -2.42
CA ASN A 468 -20.52 29.09 -3.86
C ASN A 468 -20.05 27.67 -4.21
N ASP A 469 -21.02 26.78 -4.29
CA ASP A 469 -20.78 25.35 -4.35
C ASP A 469 -20.66 24.83 -5.78
N THR A 470 -19.91 23.75 -5.93
CA THR A 470 -19.58 23.15 -7.22
C THR A 470 -19.84 21.66 -7.23
N LEU A 471 -20.74 21.20 -8.10
CA LEU A 471 -20.85 19.79 -8.45
C LEU A 471 -19.96 19.47 -9.66
N VAL A 472 -18.98 18.61 -9.46
CA VAL A 472 -18.11 18.05 -10.50
C VAL A 472 -18.64 16.67 -10.90
N LEU A 473 -18.97 16.51 -12.18
CA LEU A 473 -19.31 15.24 -12.78
C LEU A 473 -18.11 14.72 -13.58
N ARG A 474 -17.45 13.70 -13.07
CA ARG A 474 -16.39 12.98 -13.79
C ARG A 474 -17.03 11.92 -14.67
N LEU A 475 -17.13 12.19 -15.97
CA LEU A 475 -17.82 11.32 -16.92
C LEU A 475 -16.83 10.82 -17.97
N SER A 476 -16.96 9.57 -18.41
CA SER A 476 -16.26 9.10 -19.61
C SER A 476 -16.55 10.02 -20.80
N SER A 477 -15.60 10.13 -21.74
CA SER A 477 -15.68 11.07 -22.86
C SER A 477 -17.01 11.04 -23.59
N GLU A 478 -17.54 9.84 -23.86
CA GLU A 478 -18.84 9.66 -24.52
C GLU A 478 -19.98 10.31 -23.74
N LYS A 479 -19.97 10.21 -22.41
CA LYS A 479 -21.01 10.77 -21.54
C LYS A 479 -20.80 12.25 -21.23
N ALA A 480 -19.55 12.69 -21.12
CA ALA A 480 -19.22 14.11 -21.02
C ALA A 480 -19.72 14.85 -22.28
N ASP A 481 -19.43 14.31 -23.47
CA ASP A 481 -19.99 14.80 -24.74
C ASP A 481 -21.52 14.77 -24.71
N ALA A 482 -22.13 13.67 -24.28
CA ALA A 482 -23.59 13.55 -24.21
C ALA A 482 -24.22 14.61 -23.29
N TYR A 483 -23.58 14.94 -22.16
CA TYR A 483 -24.03 15.98 -21.24
C TYR A 483 -23.88 17.37 -21.85
N ASN A 484 -22.71 17.66 -22.43
CA ASN A 484 -22.41 18.93 -23.09
C ASN A 484 -23.32 19.21 -24.30
N GLU A 485 -23.73 18.15 -25.02
CA GLU A 485 -24.71 18.22 -26.10
C GLU A 485 -26.17 18.29 -25.61
N GLY A 486 -26.41 18.15 -24.30
CA GLY A 486 -27.73 18.18 -23.67
C GLY A 486 -28.57 16.91 -23.90
N THR A 487 -27.93 15.80 -24.31
CA THR A 487 -28.58 14.49 -24.49
C THR A 487 -28.55 13.62 -23.23
N LEU A 488 -27.69 13.99 -22.27
CA LEU A 488 -27.66 13.50 -20.90
C LEU A 488 -27.89 14.69 -19.96
N THR A 489 -28.74 14.52 -18.95
CA THR A 489 -29.05 15.59 -17.98
C THR A 489 -28.88 15.09 -16.54
N LEU A 490 -28.83 16.01 -15.57
CA LEU A 490 -28.88 15.64 -14.14
C LEU A 490 -30.10 14.77 -13.80
N GLN A 491 -31.23 14.99 -14.47
CA GLN A 491 -32.42 14.17 -14.27
C GLN A 491 -32.21 12.73 -14.77
N ASP A 492 -31.53 12.55 -15.90
CA ASP A 492 -31.18 11.22 -16.43
C ASP A 492 -30.15 10.52 -15.54
N LEU A 493 -29.22 11.30 -14.96
CA LEU A 493 -28.27 10.88 -13.93
C LEU A 493 -28.92 10.65 -12.55
N LYS A 494 -30.19 11.04 -12.38
CA LYS A 494 -30.96 10.97 -11.13
C LYS A 494 -30.30 11.74 -9.98
N ILE A 495 -29.61 12.83 -10.28
CA ILE A 495 -29.03 13.74 -9.30
C ILE A 495 -30.06 14.83 -9.00
N SER A 496 -30.22 15.14 -7.72
CA SER A 496 -30.96 16.31 -7.26
C SER A 496 -29.97 17.20 -6.53
N ILE A 497 -29.91 18.44 -6.98
CA ILE A 497 -29.09 19.47 -6.36
C ILE A 497 -29.99 20.53 -5.75
N GLU A 498 -29.59 21.04 -4.60
CA GLU A 498 -30.13 22.23 -3.95
C GLU A 498 -28.95 23.08 -3.49
N ASP A 499 -29.07 24.40 -3.64
CA ASP A 499 -28.01 25.36 -3.29
C ASP A 499 -26.64 24.99 -3.88
N ILE A 500 -26.61 24.67 -5.18
CA ILE A 500 -25.36 24.45 -5.96
C ILE A 500 -25.30 25.50 -7.07
N GLU A 501 -24.28 26.36 -7.04
CA GLU A 501 -24.08 27.46 -8.00
C GLU A 501 -23.49 26.96 -9.32
N ASN A 502 -22.59 25.99 -9.27
CA ASN A 502 -21.79 25.55 -10.39
C ASN A 502 -21.93 24.05 -10.65
N VAL A 503 -22.07 23.67 -11.91
CA VAL A 503 -21.96 22.27 -12.35
C VAL A 503 -20.89 22.19 -13.41
N VAL A 504 -19.83 21.44 -13.12
CA VAL A 504 -18.67 21.23 -13.99
C VAL A 504 -18.69 19.78 -14.46
N VAL A 505 -18.44 19.56 -15.75
CA VAL A 505 -18.33 18.21 -16.32
C VAL A 505 -16.94 18.06 -16.88
N VAL A 506 -16.29 16.97 -16.49
CA VAL A 506 -14.93 16.65 -16.94
C VAL A 506 -14.95 15.36 -17.73
N ASP A 507 -14.11 15.34 -18.77
CA ASP A 507 -13.89 14.20 -19.62
C ASP A 507 -12.82 13.29 -19.01
N GLY A 508 -13.20 12.06 -18.69
CA GLY A 508 -12.29 11.05 -18.15
C GLY A 508 -12.14 11.16 -16.63
N PHE A 509 -10.93 10.89 -16.15
CA PHE A 509 -10.57 10.87 -14.74
C PHE A 509 -9.78 12.13 -14.31
N ASP A 510 -9.48 13.04 -15.24
CA ASP A 510 -8.75 14.27 -14.93
C ASP A 510 -9.66 15.27 -14.17
N LEU A 511 -9.08 16.10 -13.30
CA LEU A 511 -9.76 17.25 -12.70
C LEU A 511 -9.95 18.41 -13.71
N PRO A 512 -10.96 19.28 -13.50
CA PRO A 512 -11.04 20.52 -14.28
C PRO A 512 -9.83 21.42 -14.00
N ASP A 513 -9.37 22.14 -15.03
CA ASP A 513 -8.34 23.18 -14.91
C ASP A 513 -8.68 24.16 -13.77
N GLY A 514 -7.77 24.29 -12.79
CA GLY A 514 -7.92 25.18 -11.62
C GLY A 514 -8.51 24.52 -10.37
N LEU A 515 -9.12 23.34 -10.49
CA LEU A 515 -9.34 22.45 -9.33
C LEU A 515 -8.14 21.52 -9.11
N SER A 516 -7.38 21.21 -10.17
CA SER A 516 -6.14 20.41 -10.08
C SER A 516 -5.07 21.01 -9.15
N ASP A 517 -5.10 22.32 -8.92
CA ASP A 517 -4.16 23.01 -8.03
C ASP A 517 -4.71 23.14 -6.58
N ASN A 518 -5.89 22.56 -6.30
CA ASN A 518 -6.44 22.54 -4.95
C ASN A 518 -5.62 21.57 -4.08
N PRO A 519 -4.98 22.04 -2.99
CA PRO A 519 -4.13 21.20 -2.15
C PRO A 519 -4.88 19.99 -1.57
N LEU A 520 -6.17 20.14 -1.21
CA LEU A 520 -6.98 19.05 -0.66
C LEU A 520 -7.31 17.99 -1.71
N LEU A 521 -7.46 18.39 -2.99
CA LEU A 521 -7.62 17.42 -4.09
C LEU A 521 -6.32 16.68 -4.38
N ALA A 522 -5.17 17.36 -4.28
CA ALA A 522 -3.87 16.72 -4.45
C ALA A 522 -3.61 15.68 -3.34
N GLU A 523 -4.05 15.96 -2.12
CA GLU A 523 -4.00 15.04 -0.99
C GLU A 523 -4.93 13.83 -1.20
N ALA A 524 -6.18 14.06 -1.59
CA ALA A 524 -7.11 12.99 -1.92
C ALA A 524 -6.64 12.10 -3.10
N GLU A 525 -6.00 12.69 -4.12
CA GLU A 525 -5.35 11.98 -5.21
C GLU A 525 -4.10 11.19 -4.77
N ALA A 526 -3.39 11.65 -3.74
CA ALA A 526 -2.27 10.91 -3.16
C ALA A 526 -2.72 9.58 -2.57
N TRP A 527 -3.92 9.57 -1.98
CA TRP A 527 -4.60 8.41 -1.39
C TRP A 527 -5.45 7.59 -2.37
N ASN A 528 -5.47 7.97 -3.65
CA ASN A 528 -6.27 7.33 -4.70
C ASN A 528 -7.78 7.33 -4.42
N PHE A 529 -8.27 8.33 -3.67
CA PHE A 529 -9.69 8.48 -3.39
C PHE A 529 -10.47 9.19 -4.51
N VAL A 530 -9.77 9.87 -5.43
CA VAL A 530 -10.36 10.83 -6.39
C VAL A 530 -10.25 10.37 -7.83
#